data_AF-A0A2A2FMC6-F1
#
_entry.id   AF-A0A2A2FMC6-F1
#
_cell.length_a   1.000
_cell.length_b   1.000
_cell.length_c   1.000
_cell.angle_alpha   90.00
_cell.angle_beta   90.00
_cell.angle_gamma   90.00
#
_symmetry.space_group_name_H-M   'P 1'
#
loop_
_entity.id
_entity.type
_entity.pdbx_description
1 polymer ?
#
loop_
_entity_poly.entity_id
_entity_poly.type
_entity_poly.pdbx_seq_one_letter_code
_entity_poly.pdbx_strand_id
1 'polypeptide(L)'
;MTAALWGWARLFTGAAAQIYLVLLATLAAIALIPAVFGWHSTVIETGSMEPHIDPGDVVVLAGLPDDQPVPFGGVVQFTSPAEAQPSGVERSVLHRIVVDHEDGTYATAGDANAEVDSTPLMREQITGQARLLVPFIGLPSLWLGAGQHLPLGLWAAATVAALLITLAVFVPRARDDDDQEGEEAEGDTQELPVLARRGALAVAGTAVLAGLTAWPVPPSTAAFTARTGTSASWRYVGMPAITLGRARDYALLASGRLTDHTPGGHPTSIGGSVGTYPGLAIENLQSSGSRRNVTGTVEPGTTAAAGAMTDARALEAALLARPATVSRPTVLTGRITPGIYTSTTGTFTVAGDLTLDAQGDPGAQFIFRAATITAADGSRVLLSNQARAANVYWASTGSITLGISTTARGAYLARGSIAANTTTGSPTQRLTLEGRLISLGTAAGGGVVEVNRPIITIPT
;
A
#
# COMPACT_ATOMS: atom_id res chain seq x y z
N MET A 1 48.76 -12.17 25.01
CA MET A 1 47.46 -11.74 24.45
C MET A 1 47.46 -11.54 22.93
N THR A 2 48.54 -11.82 22.19
CA THR A 2 48.63 -11.44 20.77
C THR A 2 48.11 -12.51 19.80
N ALA A 3 48.54 -13.78 19.89
CA ALA A 3 48.19 -14.81 18.91
C ALA A 3 46.68 -15.09 18.77
N ALA A 4 45.93 -15.12 19.87
CA ALA A 4 44.48 -15.35 19.86
C ALA A 4 43.72 -14.19 19.20
N LEU A 5 44.10 -12.94 19.49
CA LEU A 5 43.50 -11.76 18.85
C LEU A 5 43.74 -11.74 17.34
N TRP A 6 44.94 -12.13 16.90
CA TRP A 6 45.26 -12.26 15.47
C TRP A 6 44.46 -13.40 14.78
N GLY A 7 44.20 -14.50 15.49
CA GLY A 7 43.34 -15.58 15.00
C GLY A 7 41.89 -15.14 14.79
N TRP A 8 41.31 -14.46 15.79
CA TRP A 8 39.96 -13.90 15.69
C TRP A 8 39.84 -12.85 14.58
N ALA A 9 40.82 -11.95 14.48
CA ALA A 9 40.82 -10.92 13.43
C ALA A 9 40.82 -11.54 12.03
N ARG A 10 41.63 -12.58 11.77
CA ARG A 10 41.65 -13.30 10.48
C ARG A 10 40.34 -14.02 10.18
N LEU A 11 39.71 -14.61 11.19
CA LEU A 11 38.43 -15.28 11.02
C LEU A 11 37.31 -14.29 10.70
N PHE A 12 37.24 -13.15 11.41
CA PHE A 12 36.23 -12.12 11.15
C PHE A 12 36.42 -11.46 9.79
N THR A 13 37.66 -11.13 9.39
CA THR A 13 37.93 -10.53 8.08
C THR A 13 37.67 -11.51 6.94
N GLY A 14 38.06 -12.78 7.09
CA GLY A 14 37.74 -13.85 6.15
C GLY A 14 36.23 -14.06 5.99
N ALA A 15 35.51 -14.17 7.10
CA ALA A 15 34.06 -14.34 7.08
C ALA A 15 33.35 -13.13 6.44
N ALA A 16 33.76 -11.90 6.78
CA ALA A 16 33.19 -10.69 6.19
C ALA A 16 33.42 -10.62 4.67
N ALA A 17 34.64 -10.91 4.20
CA ALA A 17 34.97 -10.97 2.79
C ALA A 17 34.13 -12.03 2.05
N GLN A 18 33.98 -13.22 2.64
CA GLN A 18 33.16 -14.27 2.05
C GLN A 18 31.68 -13.89 2.00
N ILE A 19 31.11 -13.33 3.09
CA ILE A 19 29.72 -12.87 3.12
C ILE A 19 29.49 -11.82 2.02
N TYR A 20 30.40 -10.85 1.88
CA TYR A 20 30.34 -9.84 0.84
C TYR A 20 30.32 -10.45 -0.58
N LEU A 21 31.22 -11.39 -0.87
CA LEU A 21 31.28 -12.05 -2.18
C LEU A 21 30.06 -12.92 -2.47
N VAL A 22 29.58 -13.68 -1.48
CA VAL A 22 28.37 -14.51 -1.61
C VAL A 22 27.15 -13.62 -1.83
N LEU A 23 27.05 -12.49 -1.14
CA LEU A 23 25.98 -11.52 -1.34
C LEU A 23 26.01 -10.97 -2.77
N LEU A 24 27.16 -10.49 -3.25
CA LEU A 24 27.29 -10.01 -4.64
C LEU A 24 26.94 -11.09 -5.67
N ALA A 25 27.46 -12.31 -5.49
CA ALA A 25 27.17 -13.43 -6.39
C ALA A 25 25.68 -13.78 -6.40
N THR A 26 25.03 -13.74 -5.23
CA THR A 26 23.59 -14.03 -5.11
C THR A 26 22.76 -12.93 -5.78
N LEU A 27 23.07 -11.66 -5.55
CA LEU A 27 22.38 -10.55 -6.20
C LEU A 27 22.53 -10.61 -7.72
N ALA A 28 23.75 -10.87 -8.21
CA ALA A 28 24.00 -11.05 -9.63
C ALA A 28 23.22 -12.25 -10.20
N ALA A 29 23.17 -13.37 -9.48
CA ALA A 29 22.39 -14.54 -9.88
C ALA A 29 20.90 -14.21 -9.98
N ILE A 30 20.34 -13.48 -9.01
CA ILE A 30 18.93 -13.05 -9.05
C ILE A 30 18.68 -12.10 -10.24
N ALA A 31 19.64 -11.24 -10.58
CA ALA A 31 19.52 -10.33 -11.71
C ALA A 31 19.68 -11.00 -13.09
N LEU A 32 20.45 -12.09 -13.18
CA LEU A 32 20.84 -12.72 -14.46
C LEU A 32 20.09 -14.02 -14.76
N ILE A 33 19.80 -14.86 -13.76
CA ILE A 33 19.11 -16.15 -13.96
C ILE A 33 17.73 -16.00 -14.62
N PRO A 34 16.90 -14.98 -14.27
CA PRO A 34 15.61 -14.78 -14.94
C PRO A 34 15.71 -14.66 -16.46
N ALA A 35 16.84 -14.19 -17.00
CA ALA A 35 17.05 -14.09 -18.44
C ALA A 35 16.96 -15.44 -19.18
N VAL A 36 17.26 -16.55 -18.51
CA VAL A 36 17.09 -17.90 -19.05
C VAL A 36 15.61 -18.24 -19.30
N PHE A 37 14.70 -17.56 -18.61
CA PHE A 37 13.25 -17.73 -18.74
C PHE A 37 12.61 -16.68 -19.67
N GLY A 38 13.41 -15.95 -20.45
CA GLY A 38 12.92 -14.91 -21.37
C GLY A 38 12.56 -13.59 -20.68
N TRP A 39 12.99 -13.38 -19.44
CA TRP A 39 12.87 -12.09 -18.76
C TRP A 39 14.07 -11.22 -19.13
N HIS A 40 13.95 -9.90 -18.97
CA HIS A 40 15.07 -9.00 -19.21
C HIS A 40 15.29 -8.10 -18.00
N SER A 41 16.55 -7.75 -17.77
CA SER A 41 16.95 -6.87 -16.66
C SER A 41 17.30 -5.51 -17.24
N THR A 42 17.01 -4.44 -16.50
CA THR A 42 17.43 -3.06 -16.85
C THR A 42 18.01 -2.38 -15.62
N VAL A 43 19.02 -1.54 -15.83
CA VAL A 43 19.63 -0.72 -14.78
C VAL A 43 18.90 0.62 -14.71
N ILE A 44 18.55 1.03 -13.50
CA ILE A 44 17.87 2.31 -13.27
C ILE A 44 18.91 3.42 -13.16
N GLU A 45 18.83 4.40 -14.05
CA GLU A 45 19.78 5.51 -14.07
C GLU A 45 19.30 6.75 -13.31
N THR A 46 17.99 6.85 -13.09
CA THR A 46 17.32 8.08 -12.62
C THR A 46 16.44 7.83 -11.42
N GLY A 47 16.30 8.82 -10.55
CA GLY A 47 15.52 8.73 -9.31
C GLY A 47 14.01 9.01 -9.45
N SER A 48 13.40 8.93 -10.63
CA SER A 48 11.94 9.19 -10.74
C SER A 48 11.10 8.14 -10.04
N MET A 49 11.65 6.95 -9.82
CA MET A 49 11.00 5.84 -9.15
C MET A 49 11.36 5.80 -7.64
N GLU A 50 12.07 6.82 -7.15
CA GLU A 50 12.29 7.02 -5.72
C GLU A 50 10.95 7.29 -5.01
N PRO A 51 10.79 6.89 -3.74
CA PRO A 51 11.76 6.21 -2.89
C PRO A 51 11.75 4.68 -3.01
N HIS A 52 10.99 4.09 -3.96
CA HIS A 52 10.80 2.64 -4.00
C HIS A 52 11.83 1.91 -4.87
N ILE A 53 12.44 2.59 -5.84
CA ILE A 53 13.49 2.07 -6.72
C ILE A 53 14.55 3.16 -6.86
N ASP A 54 15.78 2.85 -6.45
CA ASP A 54 16.88 3.82 -6.41
C ASP A 54 17.77 3.71 -7.67
N PRO A 55 18.44 4.81 -8.08
CA PRO A 55 19.46 4.75 -9.13
C PRO A 55 20.56 3.74 -8.79
N GLY A 56 20.86 2.84 -9.74
CA GLY A 56 21.83 1.76 -9.56
C GLY A 56 21.20 0.43 -9.15
N ASP A 57 19.89 0.39 -8.92
CA ASP A 57 19.14 -0.86 -8.81
C ASP A 57 18.94 -1.51 -10.17
N VAL A 58 18.78 -2.83 -10.17
CA VAL A 58 18.40 -3.60 -11.35
C VAL A 58 16.97 -4.06 -11.19
N VAL A 59 16.13 -3.72 -12.16
CA VAL A 59 14.75 -4.21 -12.24
C VAL A 59 14.70 -5.34 -13.25
N VAL A 60 14.16 -6.48 -12.83
CA VAL A 60 13.93 -7.64 -13.70
C VAL A 60 12.47 -7.63 -14.15
N LEU A 61 12.27 -7.64 -15.45
CA LEU A 61 10.98 -7.53 -16.10
C LEU A 61 10.59 -8.83 -16.78
N ALA A 62 9.33 -9.21 -16.61
CA ALA A 62 8.70 -10.27 -17.40
C ALA A 62 7.97 -9.65 -18.58
N GLY A 63 8.06 -10.30 -19.74
CA GLY A 63 7.19 -10.01 -20.87
C GLY A 63 5.73 -10.16 -20.44
N LEU A 64 4.91 -9.18 -20.80
CA LEU A 64 3.49 -9.19 -20.49
C LEU A 64 2.73 -9.50 -21.81
N PRO A 65 1.91 -10.56 -21.87
CA PRO A 65 1.10 -10.88 -23.05
C PRO A 65 0.10 -9.76 -23.40
N ASP A 66 -0.12 -9.51 -24.69
CA ASP A 66 -0.98 -8.42 -25.19
C ASP A 66 -2.46 -8.58 -24.78
N ASP A 67 -2.90 -9.80 -24.48
CA ASP A 67 -4.26 -10.15 -24.07
C ASP A 67 -4.53 -9.95 -22.57
N GLN A 68 -3.51 -9.60 -21.78
CA GLN A 68 -3.64 -9.39 -20.34
C GLN A 68 -3.59 -7.90 -19.97
N PRO A 69 -4.59 -7.40 -19.22
CA PRO A 69 -4.56 -6.04 -18.70
C PRO A 69 -3.42 -5.91 -17.69
N VAL A 70 -2.80 -4.73 -17.66
CA VAL A 70 -1.74 -4.49 -16.69
C VAL A 70 -2.38 -4.18 -15.33
N PRO A 71 -1.99 -4.85 -14.24
CA PRO A 71 -2.50 -4.53 -12.92
C PRO A 71 -2.29 -3.05 -12.58
N PHE A 72 -3.35 -2.39 -12.12
CA PHE A 72 -3.27 -1.02 -11.59
C PHE A 72 -2.19 -0.93 -10.50
N GLY A 73 -1.37 0.13 -10.55
CA GLY A 73 -0.21 0.28 -9.66
C GLY A 73 1.01 -0.57 -10.03
N GLY A 74 0.94 -1.34 -11.12
CA GLY A 74 2.08 -2.08 -11.66
C GLY A 74 3.15 -1.14 -12.21
N VAL A 75 4.42 -1.52 -12.07
CA VAL A 75 5.55 -0.82 -12.68
C VAL A 75 5.86 -1.44 -14.02
N VAL A 76 5.86 -0.62 -15.07
CA VAL A 76 6.01 -1.06 -16.46
C VAL A 76 7.16 -0.32 -17.13
N GLN A 77 7.78 -1.03 -18.08
CA GLN A 77 8.76 -0.45 -18.99
C GLN A 77 8.12 -0.24 -20.35
N PHE A 78 8.32 0.95 -20.92
CA PHE A 78 7.89 1.29 -22.26
C PHE A 78 8.95 2.16 -22.95
N THR A 79 8.85 2.28 -24.27
CA THR A 79 9.73 3.17 -25.04
C THR A 79 9.00 4.49 -25.26
N SER A 80 9.54 5.57 -24.70
CA SER A 80 9.01 6.91 -24.94
C SER A 80 9.48 7.41 -26.32
N PRO A 81 8.57 7.87 -27.21
CA PRO A 81 8.95 8.34 -28.54
C PRO A 81 9.83 9.59 -28.45
N ALA A 82 10.71 9.77 -29.43
CA ALA A 82 11.69 10.87 -29.47
C ALA A 82 11.05 12.27 -29.33
N GLU A 83 9.81 12.43 -29.81
CA GLU A 83 9.03 13.67 -29.77
C GLU A 83 8.57 14.08 -28.36
N ALA A 84 8.40 13.10 -27.46
CA ALA A 84 7.98 13.32 -26.08
C ALA A 84 9.17 13.59 -25.14
N GLN A 85 10.40 13.47 -25.64
CA GLN A 85 11.61 13.63 -24.83
C GLN A 85 12.35 14.94 -25.12
N PRO A 86 12.80 15.66 -24.08
CA PRO A 86 13.57 16.90 -24.25
C PRO A 86 14.86 16.72 -25.07
N SER A 87 15.38 15.49 -25.15
CA SER A 87 16.61 15.14 -25.86
C SER A 87 16.41 14.67 -27.30
N GLY A 88 15.18 14.45 -27.78
CA GLY A 88 14.93 14.04 -29.17
C GLY A 88 15.39 12.63 -29.55
N VAL A 89 15.58 11.74 -28.58
CA VAL A 89 16.05 10.35 -28.78
C VAL A 89 15.12 9.42 -28.05
N GLU A 90 14.73 8.29 -28.67
CA GLU A 90 13.94 7.25 -28.01
C GLU A 90 14.68 6.67 -26.80
N ARG A 91 13.96 6.48 -25.70
CA ARG A 91 14.53 5.93 -24.47
C ARG A 91 13.52 5.03 -23.80
N SER A 92 14.05 3.99 -23.16
CA SER A 92 13.25 3.17 -22.29
C SER A 92 12.99 3.91 -20.99
N VAL A 93 11.74 3.93 -20.56
CA VAL A 93 11.26 4.59 -19.34
C VAL A 93 10.57 3.55 -18.48
N LEU A 94 10.83 3.61 -17.17
CA LEU A 94 10.16 2.77 -16.19
C LEU A 94 9.27 3.65 -15.31
N HIS A 95 7.95 3.45 -15.33
CA HIS A 95 6.99 4.19 -14.50
C HIS A 95 5.90 3.27 -13.94
N ARG A 96 5.19 3.77 -12.92
CA ARG A 96 4.02 3.09 -12.35
C ARG A 96 2.76 3.50 -13.10
N ILE A 97 1.87 2.55 -13.35
CA ILE A 97 0.52 2.83 -13.84
C ILE A 97 -0.29 3.46 -12.72
N VAL A 98 -0.75 4.69 -12.96
CA VAL A 98 -1.50 5.50 -11.98
C VAL A 98 -2.95 5.73 -12.39
N VAL A 99 -3.26 5.59 -13.68
CA VAL A 99 -4.63 5.65 -14.21
C VAL A 99 -4.81 4.59 -15.28
N ASP A 100 -5.95 3.92 -15.22
CA ASP A 100 -6.49 3.03 -16.26
C ASP A 100 -7.73 3.72 -16.82
N HIS A 101 -7.66 4.17 -18.07
CA HIS A 101 -8.73 4.92 -18.72
C HIS A 101 -9.73 3.97 -19.39
N GLU A 102 -11.01 4.36 -19.44
CA GLU A 102 -12.08 3.55 -20.06
C GLU A 102 -11.89 3.33 -21.58
N ASP A 103 -11.00 4.10 -22.21
CA ASP A 103 -10.61 3.96 -23.62
C ASP A 103 -9.51 2.91 -23.86
N GLY A 104 -9.02 2.25 -22.80
CA GLY A 104 -7.97 1.24 -22.85
C GLY A 104 -6.55 1.81 -22.81
N THR A 105 -6.39 3.13 -22.62
CA THR A 105 -5.09 3.77 -22.42
C THR A 105 -4.68 3.79 -20.94
N TYR A 106 -3.38 3.81 -20.69
CA TYR A 106 -2.80 3.91 -19.37
C TYR A 106 -2.09 5.25 -19.20
N ALA A 107 -2.23 5.87 -18.04
CA ALA A 107 -1.36 6.97 -17.63
C ALA A 107 -0.31 6.45 -16.65
N THR A 108 0.94 6.87 -16.85
CA THR A 108 2.06 6.46 -16.00
C THR A 108 2.65 7.64 -15.26
N ALA A 109 3.20 7.40 -14.07
CA ALA A 109 3.97 8.38 -13.34
C ALA A 109 5.14 7.69 -12.63
N GLY A 110 6.27 8.39 -12.55
CA GLY A 110 7.34 8.04 -11.62
C GLY A 110 6.85 8.23 -10.18
N ASP A 111 7.30 7.38 -9.25
CA ASP A 111 6.92 7.46 -7.84
C ASP A 111 7.32 8.80 -7.17
N ALA A 112 8.36 9.45 -7.67
CA ALA A 112 8.83 10.76 -7.25
C ALA A 112 8.17 11.93 -8.02
N ASN A 113 7.43 11.63 -9.09
CA ASN A 113 6.83 12.65 -9.96
C ASN A 113 5.43 13.00 -9.45
N ALA A 114 5.21 14.28 -9.11
CA ALA A 114 3.90 14.77 -8.67
C ALA A 114 2.92 14.93 -9.85
N GLU A 115 3.44 15.12 -11.06
CA GLU A 115 2.66 15.22 -12.29
C GLU A 115 2.64 13.88 -13.02
N VAL A 116 1.46 13.51 -13.51
CA VAL A 116 1.27 12.32 -14.34
C VAL A 116 1.81 12.62 -15.74
N ASP A 117 2.43 11.63 -16.38
CA ASP A 117 2.90 11.76 -17.76
C ASP A 117 1.71 12.08 -18.67
N SER A 118 1.87 13.12 -19.50
CA SER A 118 0.83 13.62 -20.39
C SER A 118 0.64 12.76 -21.64
N THR A 119 1.56 11.81 -21.88
CA THR A 119 1.50 10.88 -23.01
C THR A 119 0.68 9.64 -22.63
N PRO A 120 -0.52 9.44 -23.21
CA PRO A 120 -1.28 8.22 -22.98
C PRO A 120 -0.55 7.02 -23.55
N LEU A 121 -0.45 5.94 -22.78
CA LEU A 121 0.28 4.73 -23.13
C LEU A 121 -0.69 3.63 -23.52
N MET A 122 -0.56 3.10 -24.74
CA MET A 122 -1.33 1.95 -25.19
C MET A 122 -0.71 0.64 -24.67
N ARG A 123 -1.50 -0.42 -24.57
CA ARG A 123 -1.03 -1.71 -24.04
C ARG A 123 0.17 -2.25 -24.83
N GLU A 124 0.18 -2.07 -26.14
CA GLU A 124 1.19 -2.59 -27.07
C GLU A 124 2.54 -1.90 -26.92
N GLN A 125 2.58 -0.70 -26.32
CA GLN A 125 3.81 0.06 -26.10
C GLN A 125 4.56 -0.38 -24.84
N ILE A 126 3.95 -1.23 -24.01
CA ILE A 126 4.54 -1.76 -22.78
C ILE A 126 5.34 -3.02 -23.11
N THR A 127 6.67 -2.89 -23.05
CA THR A 127 7.64 -3.96 -23.34
C THR A 127 7.72 -5.00 -22.21
N GLY A 128 7.40 -4.62 -20.98
CA GLY A 128 7.43 -5.56 -19.85
C GLY A 128 6.95 -4.99 -18.54
N GLN A 129 6.63 -5.88 -17.60
CA GLN A 129 6.22 -5.55 -16.25
C GLN A 129 7.32 -5.93 -15.26
N ALA A 130 7.67 -5.01 -14.36
CA ALA A 130 8.62 -5.27 -13.30
C ALA A 130 8.14 -6.37 -12.35
N ARG A 131 8.98 -7.36 -12.08
CA ARG A 131 8.70 -8.49 -11.18
C ARG A 131 9.64 -8.58 -10.00
N LEU A 132 10.93 -8.29 -10.21
CA LEU A 132 11.95 -8.32 -9.16
C LEU A 132 12.75 -7.02 -9.16
N LEU A 133 13.11 -6.57 -7.97
CA LEU A 133 14.04 -5.46 -7.74
C LEU A 133 15.29 -6.02 -7.05
N VAL A 134 16.45 -5.80 -7.65
CA VAL A 134 17.75 -6.23 -7.13
C VAL A 134 18.56 -4.99 -6.78
N PRO A 135 18.73 -4.68 -5.49
CA PRO A 135 19.34 -3.42 -5.09
C PRO A 135 20.85 -3.40 -5.33
N PHE A 136 21.39 -2.22 -5.63
CA PHE A 136 22.82 -1.88 -5.67
C PHE A 136 23.71 -2.61 -6.71
N ILE A 137 23.26 -3.74 -7.28
CA ILE A 137 24.10 -4.55 -8.18
C ILE A 137 24.37 -3.87 -9.53
N GLY A 138 23.55 -2.88 -9.91
CA GLY A 138 23.72 -2.07 -11.12
C GLY A 138 24.65 -0.86 -10.94
N LEU A 139 25.09 -0.54 -9.72
CA LEU A 139 25.97 0.60 -9.45
C LEU A 139 27.26 0.63 -10.29
N PRO A 140 27.98 -0.49 -10.52
CA PRO A 140 29.16 -0.48 -11.38
C PRO A 140 28.84 -0.05 -12.82
N SER A 141 27.69 -0.49 -13.35
CA SER A 141 27.22 -0.11 -14.68
C SER A 141 26.83 1.37 -14.72
N LEU A 142 26.13 1.86 -13.69
CA LEU A 142 25.77 3.27 -13.55
C LEU A 142 27.01 4.18 -13.50
N TRP A 143 28.02 3.82 -12.69
CA TRP A 143 29.26 4.60 -12.61
C TRP A 143 30.04 4.59 -13.91
N LEU A 144 30.07 3.45 -14.61
CA LEU A 144 30.71 3.35 -15.91
C LEU A 144 30.02 4.25 -16.95
N GLY A 145 28.68 4.22 -17.01
CA GLY A 145 27.88 5.07 -17.90
C GLY A 145 27.99 6.56 -17.57
N ALA A 146 28.08 6.91 -16.29
CA ALA A 146 28.25 8.29 -15.83
C ALA A 146 29.71 8.80 -15.86
N GLY A 147 30.69 7.97 -16.28
CA GLY A 147 32.11 8.33 -16.27
C GLY A 147 32.74 8.48 -14.87
N GLN A 148 32.10 7.93 -13.83
CA GLN A 148 32.56 8.01 -12.45
C GLN A 148 33.58 6.91 -12.13
N HIS A 149 34.83 7.13 -12.54
CA HIS A 149 35.89 6.11 -12.40
C HIS A 149 36.34 5.86 -10.95
N LEU A 150 36.23 6.85 -10.06
CA LEU A 150 36.67 6.73 -8.67
C LEU A 150 35.85 5.70 -7.86
N PRO A 151 34.50 5.81 -7.75
CA PRO A 151 33.70 4.85 -6.99
C PRO A 151 33.79 3.44 -7.61
N LEU A 152 33.83 3.35 -8.95
CA LEU A 152 34.05 2.09 -9.65
C LEU A 152 35.39 1.43 -9.28
N GLY A 153 36.47 2.22 -9.28
CA GLY A 153 37.80 1.75 -8.91
C GLY A 153 37.88 1.29 -7.45
N LEU A 154 37.26 2.02 -6.53
CA LEU A 154 37.20 1.65 -5.11
C LEU A 154 36.41 0.35 -4.90
N TRP A 155 35.26 0.21 -5.56
CA TRP A 155 34.44 -1.00 -5.49
C TRP A 155 35.16 -2.22 -6.09
N ALA A 156 35.81 -2.04 -7.24
CA ALA A 156 36.61 -3.09 -7.87
C ALA A 156 37.79 -3.51 -6.97
N ALA A 157 38.52 -2.56 -6.40
CA ALA A 157 39.61 -2.82 -5.48
C ALA A 157 39.13 -3.56 -4.21
N ALA A 158 37.99 -3.16 -3.64
CA ALA A 158 37.38 -3.85 -2.49
C ALA A 158 36.99 -5.29 -2.84
N THR A 159 36.45 -5.52 -4.03
CA THR A 159 36.07 -6.86 -4.50
C THR A 159 37.29 -7.76 -4.69
N VAL A 160 38.35 -7.24 -5.32
CA VAL A 160 39.63 -7.95 -5.46
C VAL A 160 40.25 -8.25 -4.10
N ALA A 161 40.24 -7.29 -3.18
CA ALA A 161 40.74 -7.50 -1.82
C ALA A 161 39.96 -8.59 -1.08
N ALA A 162 38.63 -8.60 -1.17
CA ALA A 162 37.79 -9.64 -0.57
C ALA A 162 38.10 -11.03 -1.15
N LEU A 163 38.33 -11.12 -2.46
CA LEU A 163 38.72 -12.37 -3.12
C LEU A 163 40.07 -12.88 -2.58
N LEU A 164 41.08 -12.01 -2.51
CA LEU A 164 42.41 -12.34 -2.00
C LEU A 164 42.37 -12.76 -0.53
N ILE A 165 41.59 -12.06 0.31
CA ILE A 165 41.40 -12.40 1.73
C ILE A 165 40.76 -13.79 1.86
N THR A 166 39.70 -14.06 1.08
CA THR A 166 38.99 -15.35 1.12
C THR A 166 39.93 -16.49 0.72
N LEU A 167 40.72 -16.30 -0.35
CA LEU A 167 41.74 -17.27 -0.77
C LEU A 167 42.80 -17.49 0.31
N ALA A 168 43.32 -16.42 0.92
CA ALA A 168 44.38 -16.51 1.93
C ALA A 168 43.94 -17.14 3.27
N VAL A 169 42.65 -17.06 3.61
CA VAL A 169 42.09 -17.58 4.88
C VAL A 169 41.58 -19.01 4.73
N PHE A 170 40.93 -19.34 3.62
CA PHE A 170 40.19 -20.61 3.48
C PHE A 170 40.81 -21.62 2.52
N VAL A 171 41.81 -21.25 1.71
CA VAL A 171 42.61 -22.21 0.94
C VAL A 171 43.77 -22.67 1.82
N PRO A 172 43.85 -23.96 2.21
CA PRO A 172 45.01 -24.47 2.92
C PRO A 172 46.25 -24.26 2.05
N ARG A 173 47.30 -23.64 2.62
CA ARG A 173 48.62 -23.75 2.01
C ARG A 173 48.99 -25.22 2.01
N ALA A 174 49.29 -25.79 0.85
CA ALA A 174 50.00 -27.06 0.80
C ALA A 174 51.24 -26.90 1.69
N ARG A 175 51.33 -27.72 2.74
CA ARG A 175 52.56 -27.82 3.51
C ARG A 175 53.58 -28.41 2.54
N ASP A 176 54.66 -27.68 2.30
CA ASP A 176 55.89 -28.29 1.81
C ASP A 176 56.36 -29.20 2.96
N ASP A 177 56.07 -30.50 2.83
CA ASP A 177 56.66 -31.54 3.66
C ASP A 177 58.08 -31.77 3.17
N ASP A 178 59.03 -30.96 3.67
CA ASP A 178 60.42 -31.36 3.78
C ASP A 178 60.72 -31.65 5.26
N ASP A 179 61.34 -32.81 5.49
CA ASP A 179 61.95 -33.34 6.73
C ASP A 179 61.07 -34.17 7.68
N GLN A 180 60.95 -35.47 7.39
CA GLN A 180 61.47 -36.53 8.29
C GLN A 180 61.55 -37.91 7.61
N GLU A 181 62.78 -38.45 7.58
CA GLU A 181 63.11 -39.83 7.24
C GLU A 181 62.42 -40.84 8.18
N GLY A 182 62.03 -41.99 7.61
CA GLY A 182 62.03 -43.29 8.32
C GLY A 182 60.70 -43.81 8.86
N GLU A 183 60.02 -44.66 8.08
CA GLU A 183 59.74 -46.09 8.38
C GLU A 183 58.46 -46.59 7.68
N GLU A 184 58.59 -47.79 7.14
CA GLU A 184 57.66 -48.52 6.28
C GLU A 184 56.37 -48.94 7.00
N ALA A 185 55.21 -48.85 6.34
CA ALA A 185 54.19 -49.90 6.33
C ALA A 185 53.09 -49.61 5.29
N GLU A 186 52.96 -50.56 4.37
CA GLU A 186 51.98 -50.72 3.31
C GLU A 186 50.57 -51.00 3.87
N GLY A 187 49.53 -50.41 3.28
CA GLY A 187 48.13 -50.66 3.66
C GLY A 187 47.13 -49.76 2.93
N ASP A 188 46.75 -50.17 1.72
CA ASP A 188 45.73 -49.57 0.86
C ASP A 188 44.34 -49.55 1.52
N THR A 189 43.72 -48.37 1.65
CA THR A 189 42.27 -48.22 1.56
C THR A 189 41.90 -46.80 1.14
N GLN A 190 41.36 -46.68 -0.07
CA GLN A 190 40.86 -45.46 -0.71
C GLN A 190 39.94 -44.62 0.19
N GLU A 191 40.42 -43.45 0.64
CA GLU A 191 39.55 -42.33 0.98
C GLU A 191 39.29 -41.47 -0.27
N LEU A 192 38.03 -41.44 -0.72
CA LEU A 192 37.56 -40.48 -1.73
C LEU A 192 37.69 -39.06 -1.15
N PRO A 193 38.44 -38.15 -1.77
CA PRO A 193 38.70 -36.85 -1.17
C PRO A 193 37.46 -35.96 -1.21
N VAL A 194 36.99 -35.59 -0.02
CA VAL A 194 35.98 -34.56 0.28
C VAL A 194 36.39 -33.15 -0.22
N LEU A 195 37.52 -33.03 -0.93
CA LEU A 195 38.07 -31.81 -1.51
C LEU A 195 37.24 -31.22 -2.67
N ALA A 196 36.42 -32.03 -3.36
CA ALA A 196 35.61 -31.55 -4.48
C ALA A 196 34.49 -30.56 -4.07
N ARG A 197 34.09 -30.54 -2.79
CA ARG A 197 32.93 -29.74 -2.34
C ARG A 197 33.27 -28.36 -1.78
N ARG A 198 34.56 -28.07 -1.50
CA ARG A 198 34.99 -26.83 -0.81
C ARG A 198 35.68 -25.81 -1.73
N GLY A 199 36.20 -26.22 -2.89
CA GLY A 199 36.72 -25.31 -3.92
C GLY A 199 35.66 -24.69 -4.84
N ALA A 200 34.47 -25.32 -4.95
CA ALA A 200 33.41 -24.88 -5.86
C ALA A 200 32.82 -23.50 -5.50
N LEU A 201 32.84 -23.10 -4.22
CA LEU A 201 32.35 -21.80 -3.76
C LEU A 201 33.28 -20.63 -4.14
N ALA A 202 34.59 -20.88 -4.29
CA ALA A 202 35.54 -19.85 -4.72
C ALA A 202 35.51 -19.62 -6.24
N VAL A 203 35.19 -20.66 -7.01
CA VAL A 203 35.10 -20.59 -8.49
C VAL A 203 33.76 -20.01 -8.95
N ALA A 204 32.69 -20.11 -8.16
CA ALA A 204 31.41 -19.47 -8.48
C ALA A 204 31.47 -17.92 -8.42
N GLY A 205 32.35 -17.35 -7.60
CA GLY A 205 32.50 -15.89 -7.47
C GLY A 205 33.23 -15.21 -8.63
N THR A 206 34.12 -15.93 -9.34
CA THR A 206 34.88 -15.37 -10.47
C THR A 206 34.08 -15.34 -11.77
N ALA A 207 33.11 -16.23 -11.97
CA ALA A 207 32.24 -16.24 -13.15
C ALA A 207 31.23 -15.06 -13.18
N VAL A 208 30.90 -14.49 -12.02
CA VAL A 208 29.97 -13.36 -11.90
C VAL A 208 30.59 -12.02 -12.36
N LEU A 209 31.90 -11.85 -12.18
CA LEU A 209 32.62 -10.61 -12.52
C LEU A 209 32.77 -10.37 -14.05
N ALA A 210 32.76 -11.44 -14.85
CA ALA A 210 32.81 -11.33 -16.31
C ALA A 210 31.40 -11.19 -16.94
N GLY A 211 30.37 -11.78 -16.32
CA GLY A 211 28.99 -11.71 -16.83
C GLY A 211 28.35 -10.32 -16.70
N LEU A 212 28.66 -9.59 -15.62
CA LEU A 212 28.06 -8.27 -15.35
C LEU A 212 28.69 -7.10 -16.13
N THR A 213 29.91 -7.25 -16.65
CA THR A 213 30.57 -6.20 -17.45
C THR A 213 30.46 -6.42 -18.96
N ALA A 214 30.10 -7.64 -19.40
CA ALA A 214 30.08 -8.03 -20.81
C ALA A 214 28.68 -8.12 -21.42
N TRP A 215 27.60 -8.09 -20.63
CA TRP A 215 26.24 -8.07 -21.17
C TRP A 215 25.76 -6.62 -21.34
N PRO A 216 25.43 -6.16 -22.56
CA PRO A 216 24.83 -4.85 -22.77
C PRO A 216 23.41 -4.86 -22.20
N VAL A 217 23.27 -4.39 -20.96
CA VAL A 217 21.97 -4.16 -20.35
C VAL A 217 21.47 -2.78 -20.84
N PRO A 218 20.32 -2.70 -21.53
CA PRO A 218 19.83 -1.43 -22.04
C PRO A 218 19.49 -0.47 -20.89
N PRO A 219 19.97 0.78 -20.93
CA PRO A 219 19.67 1.78 -19.91
C PRO A 219 18.21 2.25 -19.98
N SER A 220 17.62 2.58 -18.83
CA SER A 220 16.30 3.20 -18.74
C SER A 220 16.38 4.53 -17.97
N THR A 221 15.75 5.57 -18.52
CA THR A 221 15.77 6.94 -17.99
C THR A 221 14.41 7.40 -17.51
N ALA A 222 14.37 8.39 -16.63
CA ALA A 222 13.16 9.13 -16.30
C ALA A 222 13.43 10.61 -15.99
N ALA A 223 12.46 11.46 -16.34
CA ALA A 223 12.58 12.92 -16.29
C ALA A 223 12.37 13.48 -14.87
N PHE A 224 13.06 14.58 -14.56
CA PHE A 224 13.23 15.12 -13.20
C PHE A 224 12.83 16.60 -13.08
N THR A 225 12.19 16.95 -11.96
CA THR A 225 12.32 18.27 -11.32
C THR A 225 12.60 18.07 -9.83
N ALA A 226 13.63 18.74 -9.31
CA ALA A 226 14.30 18.39 -8.05
C ALA A 226 13.55 18.68 -6.75
N ARG A 227 13.78 17.82 -5.74
CA ARG A 227 14.32 18.15 -4.39
C ARG A 227 14.71 16.86 -3.65
N THR A 228 15.94 16.80 -3.11
CA THR A 228 16.41 15.67 -2.29
C THR A 228 15.97 15.83 -0.84
N GLY A 229 15.34 14.79 -0.30
CA GLY A 229 15.14 14.59 1.14
C GLY A 229 15.44 13.13 1.45
N THR A 230 16.54 12.86 2.14
CA THR A 230 16.86 11.51 2.60
C THR A 230 15.86 11.10 3.67
N SER A 231 15.03 10.10 3.37
CA SER A 231 14.38 9.31 4.40
C SER A 231 14.78 7.85 4.22
N ALA A 232 15.85 7.45 4.92
CA ALA A 232 15.97 6.06 5.33
C ALA A 232 14.79 5.80 6.28
N SER A 233 13.66 5.35 5.73
CA SER A 233 12.55 4.85 6.52
C SER A 233 12.48 3.35 6.31
N TRP A 234 12.74 2.60 7.38
CA TRP A 234 12.16 1.28 7.52
C TRP A 234 10.64 1.51 7.47
N ARG A 235 10.04 1.41 6.28
CA ARG A 235 8.61 1.62 6.12
C ARG A 235 7.92 0.35 6.58
N TYR A 236 7.60 0.28 7.87
CA TYR A 236 6.39 -0.44 8.27
C TYR A 236 5.30 0.15 7.38
N VAL A 237 4.68 -0.65 6.52
CA VAL A 237 3.40 -0.26 5.92
C VAL A 237 2.42 -0.23 7.09
N GLY A 238 2.48 0.85 7.87
CA GLY A 238 1.52 1.11 8.92
C GLY A 238 0.17 1.02 8.28
N MET A 239 -0.70 0.18 8.84
CA MET A 239 -2.10 0.19 8.43
C MET A 239 -2.58 1.63 8.46
N PRO A 240 -3.24 2.11 7.39
CA PRO A 240 -3.74 3.46 7.35
C PRO A 240 -4.50 3.79 8.65
N ALA A 241 -4.16 4.94 9.25
CA ALA A 241 -4.75 5.35 10.51
C ALA A 241 -6.28 5.43 10.37
N ILE A 242 -7.02 4.96 11.38
CA ILE A 242 -8.45 5.29 11.47
C ILE A 242 -8.54 6.72 11.96
N THR A 243 -8.77 7.64 11.03
CA THR A 243 -9.04 9.03 11.37
C THR A 243 -10.16 9.53 10.51
N LEU A 244 -11.07 10.29 11.13
CA LEU A 244 -12.13 11.01 10.41
C LEU A 244 -11.59 12.24 9.68
N GLY A 245 -10.36 12.69 9.99
CA GLY A 245 -9.80 13.92 9.41
C GLY A 245 -10.77 15.09 9.52
N ARG A 246 -10.97 15.82 8.44
CA ARG A 246 -11.94 16.92 8.32
C ARG A 246 -13.40 16.46 8.32
N ALA A 247 -13.69 15.19 8.01
CA ALA A 247 -15.05 14.66 8.09
C ALA A 247 -15.57 14.56 9.53
N ARG A 248 -14.71 14.75 10.54
CA ARG A 248 -15.12 14.74 11.95
C ARG A 248 -16.15 15.82 12.29
N ASP A 249 -16.14 16.95 11.61
CA ASP A 249 -17.05 18.06 11.93
C ASP A 249 -18.42 17.90 11.25
N TYR A 250 -18.55 16.93 10.35
CA TYR A 250 -19.76 16.66 9.56
C TYR A 250 -20.63 15.59 10.23
N ALA A 251 -21.88 15.93 10.49
CA ALA A 251 -22.92 14.98 10.89
C ALA A 251 -23.48 14.24 9.67
N LEU A 252 -23.63 14.96 8.55
CA LEU A 252 -24.10 14.44 7.27
C LEU A 252 -23.13 14.85 6.16
N LEU A 253 -22.67 13.89 5.37
CA LEU A 253 -21.82 14.14 4.21
C LEU A 253 -22.26 13.22 3.06
N ALA A 254 -22.49 13.77 1.87
CA ALA A 254 -22.89 12.97 0.71
C ALA A 254 -22.14 13.39 -0.54
N SER A 255 -21.84 12.45 -1.44
CA SER A 255 -21.16 12.82 -2.68
C SER A 255 -22.07 13.47 -3.72
N GLY A 256 -23.36 13.14 -3.70
CA GLY A 256 -24.37 13.66 -4.62
C GLY A 256 -25.37 14.62 -3.97
N ARG A 257 -26.33 14.07 -3.22
CA ARG A 257 -27.49 14.80 -2.70
C ARG A 257 -27.76 14.48 -1.25
N LEU A 258 -28.16 15.50 -0.50
CA LEU A 258 -28.69 15.40 0.86
C LEU A 258 -30.14 15.87 0.88
N THR A 259 -31.03 15.10 1.50
CA THR A 259 -32.44 15.47 1.61
C THR A 259 -33.04 15.08 2.94
N ASP A 260 -33.71 16.04 3.56
CA ASP A 260 -34.58 15.80 4.70
C ASP A 260 -36.04 15.74 4.24
N HIS A 261 -36.67 14.57 4.42
CA HIS A 261 -38.07 14.31 4.10
C HIS A 261 -39.02 14.70 5.25
N THR A 262 -38.51 15.32 6.31
CA THR A 262 -39.33 15.77 7.44
C THR A 262 -40.43 16.72 6.97
N PRO A 263 -41.71 16.40 7.22
CA PRO A 263 -42.80 17.31 6.89
C PRO A 263 -42.67 18.62 7.69
N GLY A 264 -43.10 19.72 7.08
CA GLY A 264 -43.06 21.05 7.71
C GLY A 264 -43.77 21.06 9.08
N GLY A 265 -43.15 21.73 10.07
CA GLY A 265 -43.70 21.85 11.43
C GLY A 265 -43.21 20.82 12.43
N HIS A 266 -42.53 19.76 12.01
CA HIS A 266 -41.88 18.79 12.89
C HIS A 266 -40.39 19.15 13.13
N PRO A 267 -39.87 19.01 14.36
CA PRO A 267 -38.51 19.40 14.67
C PRO A 267 -37.48 18.39 14.16
N THR A 268 -36.38 18.90 13.61
CA THR A 268 -35.14 18.15 13.30
C THR A 268 -33.95 18.79 14.00
N SER A 269 -32.99 17.97 14.42
CA SER A 269 -31.79 18.44 15.10
C SER A 269 -30.58 17.68 14.59
N ILE A 270 -29.63 18.42 14.01
CA ILE A 270 -28.39 17.89 13.45
C ILE A 270 -27.24 18.65 14.12
N GLY A 271 -26.61 17.99 15.08
CA GLY A 271 -25.45 18.47 15.81
C GLY A 271 -24.17 18.26 15.00
N GLY A 272 -23.83 19.21 14.13
CA GLY A 272 -22.66 19.17 13.25
C GLY A 272 -22.90 19.87 11.92
N SER A 273 -21.85 19.96 11.08
CA SER A 273 -21.97 20.46 9.72
C SER A 273 -22.62 19.45 8.79
N VAL A 274 -23.20 19.95 7.69
CA VAL A 274 -23.77 19.13 6.61
C VAL A 274 -23.15 19.57 5.29
N GLY A 275 -22.78 18.64 4.43
CA GLY A 275 -22.11 19.01 3.18
C GLY A 275 -22.30 18.02 2.05
N THR A 276 -22.14 18.51 0.83
CA THR A 276 -22.10 17.68 -0.37
C THR A 276 -20.89 18.00 -1.22
N TYR A 277 -20.24 16.97 -1.78
CA TYR A 277 -19.18 17.16 -2.77
C TYR A 277 -18.91 15.88 -3.60
N PRO A 278 -18.87 15.95 -4.93
CA PRO A 278 -18.95 17.14 -5.79
C PRO A 278 -20.38 17.67 -6.02
N GLY A 279 -21.40 16.94 -5.60
CA GLY A 279 -22.79 17.37 -5.74
C GLY A 279 -23.09 18.65 -4.96
N LEU A 280 -24.11 19.38 -5.41
CA LEU A 280 -24.48 20.70 -4.89
C LEU A 280 -25.86 20.71 -4.21
N ALA A 281 -26.56 19.57 -4.21
CA ALA A 281 -27.95 19.50 -3.78
C ALA A 281 -28.06 19.19 -2.27
N ILE A 282 -28.50 20.19 -1.52
CA ILE A 282 -28.91 20.04 -0.11
C ILE A 282 -30.34 20.58 0.02
N GLU A 283 -31.30 19.67 0.15
CA GLU A 283 -32.72 19.98 0.16
C GLU A 283 -33.31 19.84 1.57
N ASN A 284 -34.21 20.75 1.92
CA ASN A 284 -34.96 20.74 3.19
C ASN A 284 -34.12 20.74 4.47
N LEU A 285 -32.81 20.98 4.37
CA LEU A 285 -31.89 21.19 5.49
C LEU A 285 -31.44 22.66 5.62
N GLN A 286 -31.70 23.46 4.58
CA GLN A 286 -31.44 24.89 4.52
C GLN A 286 -32.69 25.67 4.97
N SER A 287 -32.82 26.03 6.24
CA SER A 287 -33.73 27.13 6.62
C SER A 287 -33.38 27.74 7.97
N SER A 288 -33.13 29.05 7.96
CA SER A 288 -32.98 29.97 9.08
C SER A 288 -34.29 30.22 9.87
N GLY A 289 -35.16 29.21 9.96
CA GLY A 289 -36.41 29.26 10.70
C GLY A 289 -36.36 28.25 11.85
N SER A 290 -36.70 28.71 13.06
CA SER A 290 -36.60 28.10 14.41
C SER A 290 -36.94 26.60 14.64
N ARG A 291 -37.21 25.78 13.61
CA ARG A 291 -37.62 24.36 13.75
C ARG A 291 -36.76 23.34 12.98
N ARG A 292 -35.83 23.78 12.12
CA ARG A 292 -34.78 22.93 11.54
C ARG A 292 -33.43 23.43 12.04
N ASN A 293 -32.78 22.66 12.90
CA ASN A 293 -31.59 23.11 13.62
C ASN A 293 -30.37 22.29 13.19
N VAL A 294 -29.65 22.78 12.19
CA VAL A 294 -28.25 22.38 11.93
C VAL A 294 -27.39 23.31 12.77
N THR A 295 -26.63 22.77 13.72
CA THR A 295 -25.79 23.61 14.60
C THR A 295 -24.47 24.01 13.95
N GLY A 296 -24.03 23.29 12.91
CA GLY A 296 -22.84 23.59 12.13
C GLY A 296 -23.15 24.34 10.83
N THR A 297 -22.20 24.28 9.89
CA THR A 297 -22.30 24.91 8.57
C THR A 297 -23.05 24.03 7.58
N VAL A 298 -23.71 24.65 6.60
CA VAL A 298 -24.33 23.96 5.46
C VAL A 298 -23.50 24.26 4.22
N GLU A 299 -22.86 23.24 3.66
CA GLU A 299 -21.75 23.39 2.71
C GLU A 299 -21.95 22.58 1.41
N PRO A 300 -22.76 23.06 0.46
CA PRO A 300 -22.89 22.44 -0.85
C PRO A 300 -21.70 22.83 -1.76
N GLY A 301 -20.91 21.85 -2.17
CA GLY A 301 -19.83 22.03 -3.16
C GLY A 301 -18.62 22.84 -2.71
N THR A 302 -18.44 23.06 -1.40
CA THR A 302 -17.33 23.87 -0.87
C THR A 302 -16.00 23.09 -0.91
N THR A 303 -14.88 23.81 -0.83
CA THR A 303 -13.54 23.20 -0.68
C THR A 303 -13.37 22.47 0.65
N ALA A 304 -14.06 22.91 1.69
CA ALA A 304 -14.07 22.24 2.99
C ALA A 304 -14.86 20.91 2.92
N ALA A 305 -16.01 20.87 2.24
CA ALA A 305 -16.75 19.63 1.96
C ALA A 305 -15.94 18.69 1.06
N ALA A 306 -15.18 19.22 0.09
CA ALA A 306 -14.27 18.43 -0.73
C ALA A 306 -13.17 17.75 0.10
N GLY A 307 -12.50 18.50 0.98
CA GLY A 307 -11.48 17.96 1.88
C GLY A 307 -12.04 16.91 2.85
N ALA A 308 -13.23 17.16 3.41
CA ALA A 308 -13.93 16.19 4.25
C ALA A 308 -14.28 14.90 3.49
N MET A 309 -14.72 15.00 2.23
CA MET A 309 -15.02 13.84 1.40
C MET A 309 -13.76 13.01 1.09
N THR A 310 -12.64 13.66 0.81
CA THR A 310 -11.35 12.98 0.62
C THR A 310 -10.93 12.22 1.87
N ASP A 311 -10.99 12.85 3.04
CA ASP A 311 -10.64 12.21 4.32
C ASP A 311 -11.60 11.05 4.64
N ALA A 312 -12.89 11.18 4.32
CA ALA A 312 -13.87 10.11 4.51
C ALA A 312 -13.62 8.90 3.60
N ARG A 313 -13.19 9.10 2.35
CA ARG A 313 -12.77 8.00 1.47
C ARG A 313 -11.51 7.32 1.97
N ALA A 314 -10.54 8.09 2.49
CA ALA A 314 -9.34 7.54 3.10
C ALA A 314 -9.67 6.70 4.35
N LEU A 315 -10.61 7.17 5.19
CA LEU A 315 -11.12 6.40 6.33
C LEU A 315 -11.77 5.08 5.88
N GLU A 316 -12.62 5.11 4.85
CA GLU A 316 -13.25 3.89 4.35
C GLU A 316 -12.23 2.88 3.83
N ALA A 317 -11.28 3.32 3.01
CA ALA A 317 -10.19 2.48 2.54
C ALA A 317 -9.38 1.89 3.71
N ALA A 318 -9.10 2.69 4.76
CA ALA A 318 -8.43 2.23 5.97
C ALA A 318 -9.23 1.16 6.74
N LEU A 319 -10.55 1.32 6.84
CA LEU A 319 -11.43 0.34 7.49
C LEU A 319 -11.48 -0.97 6.70
N LEU A 320 -11.61 -0.89 5.37
CA LEU A 320 -11.67 -2.07 4.50
C LEU A 320 -10.33 -2.80 4.40
N ALA A 321 -9.21 -2.10 4.47
CA ALA A 321 -7.86 -2.70 4.42
C ALA A 321 -7.49 -3.52 5.67
N ARG A 322 -8.20 -3.34 6.81
CA ARG A 322 -7.90 -4.08 8.04
C ARG A 322 -8.26 -5.56 7.92
N PRO A 323 -7.44 -6.51 8.39
CA PRO A 323 -7.82 -7.92 8.41
C PRO A 323 -9.02 -8.15 9.34
N ALA A 324 -9.95 -9.03 8.95
CA ALA A 324 -11.09 -9.36 9.80
C ALA A 324 -10.63 -10.17 11.02
N THR A 325 -11.16 -9.86 12.20
CA THR A 325 -10.94 -10.70 13.39
C THR A 325 -11.99 -11.79 13.50
N VAL A 326 -13.23 -11.51 13.08
CA VAL A 326 -14.36 -12.43 13.21
C VAL A 326 -15.28 -12.34 11.99
N SER A 327 -15.68 -13.48 11.44
CA SER A 327 -16.74 -13.55 10.45
C SER A 327 -18.06 -13.91 11.13
N ARG A 328 -19.16 -13.23 10.80
CA ARG A 328 -20.48 -13.42 11.42
C ARG A 328 -21.58 -13.65 10.38
N PRO A 329 -22.68 -14.33 10.78
CA PRO A 329 -23.90 -14.40 9.98
C PRO A 329 -24.53 -13.02 9.76
N THR A 330 -25.54 -12.97 8.90
CA THR A 330 -26.25 -11.73 8.53
C THR A 330 -26.83 -10.98 9.72
N VAL A 331 -27.43 -11.67 10.69
CA VAL A 331 -28.13 -11.01 11.80
C VAL A 331 -27.16 -10.69 12.94
N LEU A 332 -27.06 -9.41 13.27
CA LEU A 332 -26.34 -8.89 14.43
C LEU A 332 -27.34 -8.71 15.59
N THR A 333 -27.11 -9.46 16.66
CA THR A 333 -27.92 -9.42 17.88
C THR A 333 -27.07 -9.77 19.10
N GLY A 334 -27.59 -9.49 20.29
CA GLY A 334 -26.96 -9.82 21.56
C GLY A 334 -25.75 -8.95 21.87
N ARG A 335 -24.78 -9.50 22.60
CA ARG A 335 -23.57 -8.78 23.02
C ARG A 335 -22.40 -9.08 22.08
N ILE A 336 -21.70 -8.04 21.66
CA ILE A 336 -20.52 -8.09 20.79
C ILE A 336 -19.35 -7.38 21.47
N THR A 337 -18.18 -8.02 21.46
CA THR A 337 -16.92 -7.52 22.02
C THR A 337 -16.12 -6.72 20.96
N PRO A 338 -15.03 -6.03 21.32
CA PRO A 338 -14.27 -5.22 20.36
C PRO A 338 -13.68 -6.07 19.24
N GLY A 339 -13.60 -5.53 18.02
CA GLY A 339 -13.06 -6.26 16.87
C GLY A 339 -13.51 -5.75 15.49
N ILE A 340 -13.03 -6.44 14.46
CA ILE A 340 -13.33 -6.18 13.05
C ILE A 340 -14.15 -7.35 12.50
N TYR A 341 -15.39 -7.06 12.15
CA TYR A 341 -16.42 -8.02 11.75
C TYR A 341 -16.66 -7.98 10.24
N THR A 342 -16.72 -9.14 9.61
CA THR A 342 -17.17 -9.31 8.21
C THR A 342 -18.39 -10.22 8.14
N SER A 343 -19.25 -9.98 7.16
CA SER A 343 -20.41 -10.85 6.92
C SER A 343 -20.03 -12.04 6.03
N THR A 344 -20.47 -13.24 6.41
CA THR A 344 -20.34 -14.44 5.57
C THR A 344 -21.19 -14.38 4.31
N THR A 345 -22.27 -13.61 4.31
CA THR A 345 -23.24 -13.49 3.19
C THR A 345 -23.12 -12.17 2.44
N GLY A 346 -22.17 -11.31 2.84
CA GLY A 346 -22.04 -9.96 2.30
C GLY A 346 -23.07 -8.96 2.86
N THR A 347 -23.91 -9.34 3.81
CA THR A 347 -24.96 -8.47 4.38
C THR A 347 -24.97 -8.48 5.90
N PHE A 348 -25.24 -7.34 6.53
CA PHE A 348 -25.52 -7.27 7.96
C PHE A 348 -26.89 -6.65 8.23
N THR A 349 -27.59 -7.21 9.21
CA THR A 349 -28.87 -6.71 9.68
C THR A 349 -28.84 -6.62 11.20
N VAL A 350 -28.97 -5.41 11.76
CA VAL A 350 -29.19 -5.23 13.20
C VAL A 350 -30.67 -5.49 13.47
N ALA A 351 -30.96 -6.61 14.14
CA ALA A 351 -32.31 -7.01 14.50
C ALA A 351 -32.50 -6.89 16.02
N GLY A 352 -33.40 -5.99 16.43
CA GLY A 352 -33.66 -5.70 17.85
C GLY A 352 -32.49 -4.99 18.53
N ASP A 353 -32.20 -5.39 19.77
CA ASP A 353 -31.16 -4.78 20.59
C ASP A 353 -29.79 -5.44 20.35
N LEU A 354 -28.81 -4.63 19.97
CA LEU A 354 -27.40 -5.00 19.81
C LEU A 354 -26.58 -4.25 20.84
N THR A 355 -25.87 -4.97 21.72
CA THR A 355 -25.01 -4.36 22.75
C THR A 355 -23.54 -4.48 22.36
N LEU A 356 -22.86 -3.34 22.24
CA LEU A 356 -21.42 -3.26 22.08
C LEU A 356 -20.79 -3.12 23.47
N ASP A 357 -19.96 -4.09 23.84
CA ASP A 357 -19.31 -4.18 25.14
C ASP A 357 -17.81 -3.97 24.97
N ALA A 358 -17.30 -2.85 25.47
CA ALA A 358 -15.89 -2.50 25.37
C ALA A 358 -15.01 -3.20 26.42
N GLN A 359 -15.58 -4.03 27.29
CA GLN A 359 -14.87 -4.82 28.28
C GLN A 359 -13.95 -3.98 29.20
N GLY A 360 -14.31 -2.70 29.42
CA GLY A 360 -13.56 -1.77 30.26
C GLY A 360 -12.47 -0.98 29.51
N ASP A 361 -12.32 -1.14 28.19
CA ASP A 361 -11.37 -0.38 27.38
C ASP A 361 -12.07 0.79 26.62
N PRO A 362 -11.86 2.05 27.00
CA PRO A 362 -12.46 3.20 26.31
C PRO A 362 -11.91 3.40 24.89
N GLY A 363 -10.77 2.77 24.54
CA GLY A 363 -10.17 2.75 23.21
C GLY A 363 -10.70 1.63 22.31
N ALA A 364 -11.58 0.76 22.82
CA ALA A 364 -12.15 -0.36 22.08
C ALA A 364 -12.83 0.08 20.78
N GLN A 365 -12.49 -0.60 19.68
CA GLN A 365 -13.04 -0.34 18.35
C GLN A 365 -13.96 -1.46 17.90
N PHE A 366 -15.06 -1.07 17.23
CA PHE A 366 -16.02 -1.98 16.63
C PHE A 366 -16.16 -1.61 15.17
N ILE A 367 -15.68 -2.47 14.27
CA ILE A 367 -15.67 -2.19 12.83
C ILE A 367 -16.50 -3.26 12.12
N PHE A 368 -17.64 -2.88 11.58
CA PHE A 368 -18.53 -3.78 10.84
C PHE A 368 -18.41 -3.54 9.34
N ARG A 369 -18.10 -4.59 8.58
CA ARG A 369 -17.88 -4.52 7.14
C ARG A 369 -18.79 -5.50 6.40
N ALA A 370 -19.56 -4.97 5.45
CA ALA A 370 -20.44 -5.76 4.58
C ALA A 370 -20.65 -5.04 3.24
N ALA A 371 -21.30 -5.69 2.29
CA ALA A 371 -21.78 -5.03 1.07
C ALA A 371 -23.09 -4.26 1.31
N THR A 372 -23.89 -4.67 2.29
CA THR A 372 -25.09 -3.93 2.69
C THR A 372 -25.27 -4.02 4.19
N ILE A 373 -25.66 -2.92 4.81
CA ILE A 373 -25.95 -2.86 6.25
C ILE A 373 -27.36 -2.30 6.43
N THR A 374 -28.18 -3.04 7.17
CA THR A 374 -29.56 -2.66 7.47
C THR A 374 -29.77 -2.63 8.97
N ALA A 375 -30.36 -1.57 9.51
CA ALA A 375 -30.91 -1.56 10.85
C ALA A 375 -32.42 -1.76 10.73
N ALA A 376 -32.95 -2.87 11.27
CA ALA A 376 -34.38 -3.13 11.21
C ALA A 376 -35.17 -2.08 12.01
N ASP A 377 -36.47 -1.97 11.74
CA ASP A 377 -37.34 -1.04 12.46
C ASP A 377 -37.30 -1.27 13.97
N GLY A 378 -37.19 -0.19 14.73
CA GLY A 378 -37.11 -0.23 16.20
C GLY A 378 -35.81 -0.83 16.76
N SER A 379 -34.83 -1.16 15.93
CA SER A 379 -33.53 -1.69 16.39
C SER A 379 -32.73 -0.64 17.19
N ARG A 380 -31.93 -1.13 18.15
CA ARG A 380 -31.13 -0.27 19.04
C ARG A 380 -29.72 -0.78 19.19
N VAL A 381 -28.75 0.09 18.95
CA VAL A 381 -27.34 -0.14 19.27
C VAL A 381 -27.05 0.48 20.64
N LEU A 382 -26.80 -0.37 21.62
CA LEU A 382 -26.50 -0.01 23.00
C LEU A 382 -24.99 -0.08 23.24
N LEU A 383 -24.46 0.87 24.00
CA LEU A 383 -23.05 0.91 24.39
C LEU A 383 -22.94 0.52 25.87
N SER A 384 -21.99 -0.33 26.20
CA SER A 384 -21.77 -0.82 27.56
C SER A 384 -20.29 -0.90 27.90
N ASN A 385 -19.98 -0.89 29.20
CA ASN A 385 -18.61 -1.04 29.74
C ASN A 385 -17.59 -0.12 29.08
N GLN A 386 -17.90 1.19 29.02
CA GLN A 386 -17.07 2.25 28.43
C GLN A 386 -16.98 2.27 26.90
N ALA A 387 -17.83 1.52 26.18
CA ALA A 387 -17.91 1.65 24.73
C ALA A 387 -18.33 3.07 24.32
N ARG A 388 -17.66 3.62 23.32
CA ARG A 388 -17.91 4.98 22.81
C ARG A 388 -18.39 4.93 21.38
N ALA A 389 -19.42 5.72 21.04
CA ALA A 389 -19.91 5.83 19.67
C ALA A 389 -18.82 6.33 18.70
N ALA A 390 -17.86 7.13 19.18
CA ALA A 390 -16.73 7.60 18.38
C ALA A 390 -15.85 6.47 17.80
N ASN A 391 -15.84 5.29 18.42
CA ASN A 391 -15.01 4.14 18.01
C ASN A 391 -15.81 3.04 17.31
N VAL A 392 -17.06 3.32 16.91
CA VAL A 392 -17.92 2.38 16.20
C VAL A 392 -18.01 2.80 14.73
N TYR A 393 -17.67 1.89 13.82
CA TYR A 393 -17.64 2.12 12.38
C TYR A 393 -18.46 1.08 11.65
N TRP A 394 -19.31 1.53 10.73
CA TRP A 394 -20.12 0.71 9.85
C TRP A 394 -19.72 1.03 8.40
N ALA A 395 -18.91 0.17 7.79
CA ALA A 395 -18.42 0.35 6.43
C ALA A 395 -19.15 -0.57 5.46
N SER A 396 -19.90 0.01 4.52
CA SER A 396 -20.64 -0.69 3.49
C SER A 396 -20.04 -0.42 2.12
N THR A 397 -19.70 -1.48 1.36
CA THR A 397 -19.29 -1.33 -0.05
C THR A 397 -20.47 -1.10 -0.99
N GLY A 398 -21.70 -1.18 -0.48
CA GLY A 398 -22.94 -0.77 -1.14
C GLY A 398 -23.69 0.24 -0.30
N SER A 399 -25.01 0.08 -0.17
CA SER A 399 -25.89 1.03 0.53
C SER A 399 -26.09 0.69 2.01
N ILE A 400 -26.60 1.65 2.77
CA ILE A 400 -27.00 1.48 4.17
C ILE A 400 -28.46 1.91 4.33
N THR A 401 -29.25 1.12 5.05
CA THR A 401 -30.64 1.45 5.36
C THR A 401 -30.85 1.43 6.87
N LEU A 402 -31.30 2.54 7.44
CA LEU A 402 -31.72 2.61 8.84
C LEU A 402 -33.24 2.69 8.87
N GLY A 403 -33.86 1.68 9.45
CA GLY A 403 -35.31 1.58 9.60
C GLY A 403 -35.90 2.69 10.48
N ILE A 404 -37.21 2.70 10.59
CA ILE A 404 -37.93 3.67 11.41
C ILE A 404 -37.72 3.43 12.90
N SER A 405 -37.75 4.49 13.72
CA SER A 405 -37.61 4.41 15.18
C SER A 405 -36.31 3.74 15.66
N THR A 406 -35.23 3.84 14.88
CA THR A 406 -33.93 3.22 15.19
C THR A 406 -33.07 4.10 16.09
N THR A 407 -32.34 3.45 17.00
CA THR A 407 -31.27 4.08 17.79
C THR A 407 -29.92 3.59 17.28
N ALA A 408 -29.23 4.43 16.52
CA ALA A 408 -27.96 4.12 15.87
C ALA A 408 -26.78 4.76 16.61
N ARG A 409 -25.63 4.08 16.62
CA ARG A 409 -24.36 4.57 17.18
C ARG A 409 -23.23 4.36 16.19
N GLY A 410 -22.35 5.34 16.04
CA GLY A 410 -21.14 5.23 15.21
C GLY A 410 -21.16 5.97 13.88
N ALA A 411 -20.05 5.88 13.15
CA ALA A 411 -19.92 6.44 11.81
C ALA A 411 -20.37 5.41 10.76
N TYR A 412 -21.38 5.76 9.96
CA TYR A 412 -21.89 4.95 8.87
C TYR A 412 -21.33 5.47 7.55
N LEU A 413 -20.49 4.66 6.90
CA LEU A 413 -19.86 4.95 5.62
C LEU A 413 -20.41 3.99 4.56
N ALA A 414 -20.99 4.54 3.50
CA ALA A 414 -21.54 3.76 2.40
C ALA A 414 -20.92 4.22 1.07
N ARG A 415 -20.45 3.30 0.24
CA ARG A 415 -20.17 3.63 -1.18
C ARG A 415 -21.43 3.92 -1.96
N GLY A 416 -22.54 3.29 -1.59
CA GLY A 416 -23.87 3.58 -2.11
C GLY A 416 -24.57 4.69 -1.34
N SER A 417 -25.90 4.67 -1.38
CA SER A 417 -26.74 5.66 -0.71
C SER A 417 -27.08 5.22 0.72
N ILE A 418 -27.41 6.21 1.57
CA ILE A 418 -27.88 5.99 2.93
C ILE A 418 -29.32 6.48 3.01
N ALA A 419 -30.25 5.58 3.30
CA ALA A 419 -31.64 5.92 3.57
C ALA A 419 -31.93 5.69 5.05
N ALA A 420 -32.32 6.73 5.77
CA ALA A 420 -32.55 6.67 7.21
C ALA A 420 -33.94 7.21 7.58
N ASN A 421 -34.80 6.30 8.05
CA ASN A 421 -36.18 6.60 8.49
C ASN A 421 -37.09 7.17 7.37
N THR A 422 -36.89 6.84 6.10
CA THR A 422 -37.57 7.51 4.97
C THR A 422 -39.08 7.29 4.86
N THR A 423 -39.70 6.47 5.73
CA THR A 423 -41.16 6.26 5.74
C THR A 423 -41.87 7.50 6.28
N THR A 424 -42.82 8.05 5.51
CA THR A 424 -43.59 9.24 5.87
C THR A 424 -44.90 8.87 6.58
N GLY A 425 -45.31 9.64 7.59
CA GLY A 425 -46.70 9.61 8.09
C GLY A 425 -46.94 9.34 9.57
N SER A 426 -45.92 9.03 10.39
CA SER A 426 -46.13 8.84 11.84
C SER A 426 -45.50 9.95 12.70
N PRO A 427 -46.25 10.55 13.64
CA PRO A 427 -45.73 11.57 14.54
C PRO A 427 -44.74 11.02 15.59
N THR A 428 -44.66 9.70 15.78
CA THR A 428 -43.80 9.06 16.81
C THR A 428 -42.49 8.48 16.27
N GLN A 429 -42.35 8.33 14.95
CA GLN A 429 -41.14 7.75 14.34
C GLN A 429 -40.00 8.78 14.27
N ARG A 430 -38.84 8.43 14.84
CA ARG A 430 -37.64 9.28 14.84
C ARG A 430 -36.39 8.42 14.69
N LEU A 431 -35.43 8.90 13.90
CA LEU A 431 -34.07 8.39 13.91
C LEU A 431 -33.29 9.10 15.02
N THR A 432 -32.69 8.32 15.93
CA THR A 432 -31.73 8.86 16.91
C THR A 432 -30.35 8.29 16.59
N LEU A 433 -29.42 9.15 16.21
CA LEU A 433 -28.05 8.77 15.86
C LEU A 433 -27.06 9.58 16.71
N GLU A 434 -26.21 8.88 17.44
CA GLU A 434 -24.97 9.48 17.95
C GLU A 434 -23.82 8.98 17.08
N GLY A 435 -23.41 9.82 16.15
CA GLY A 435 -22.59 9.40 15.04
C GLY A 435 -22.73 10.30 13.83
N ARG A 436 -22.48 9.71 12.66
CA ARG A 436 -22.40 10.41 11.37
C ARG A 436 -22.92 9.52 10.25
N LEU A 437 -23.51 10.13 9.22
CA LEU A 437 -23.89 9.44 7.98
C LEU A 437 -23.06 10.01 6.83
N ILE A 438 -22.30 9.14 6.17
CA ILE A 438 -21.39 9.51 5.10
C ILE A 438 -21.62 8.63 3.87
N SER A 439 -22.18 9.20 2.80
CA SER A 439 -22.31 8.53 1.50
C SER A 439 -21.20 8.99 0.57
N LEU A 440 -20.31 8.07 0.20
CA LEU A 440 -19.11 8.33 -0.59
C LEU A 440 -19.39 8.35 -2.10
N GLY A 441 -20.43 7.62 -2.55
CA GLY A 441 -20.71 7.36 -3.95
C GLY A 441 -19.67 6.44 -4.60
N THR A 442 -20.10 5.67 -5.60
CA THR A 442 -19.21 4.89 -6.48
C THR A 442 -18.70 5.71 -7.68
N ALA A 443 -19.32 6.87 -7.95
CA ALA A 443 -18.92 7.86 -8.95
C ALA A 443 -19.09 9.30 -8.39
N ALA A 444 -18.42 10.27 -9.01
CA ALA A 444 -18.49 11.70 -8.68
C ALA A 444 -19.94 12.23 -8.75
N GLY A 445 -20.65 12.20 -7.61
CA GLY A 445 -22.02 12.73 -7.50
C GLY A 445 -23.15 11.72 -7.29
N GLY A 446 -22.86 10.42 -7.16
CA GLY A 446 -23.92 9.38 -7.10
C GLY A 446 -24.47 9.04 -5.70
N GLY A 447 -23.76 9.42 -4.63
CA GLY A 447 -24.13 9.05 -3.27
C GLY A 447 -25.22 9.95 -2.70
N VAL A 448 -26.35 9.36 -2.27
CA VAL A 448 -27.46 10.11 -1.67
C VAL A 448 -27.56 9.79 -0.18
N VAL A 449 -27.85 10.81 0.64
CA VAL A 449 -28.27 10.63 2.02
C VAL A 449 -29.67 11.20 2.20
N GLU A 450 -30.61 10.33 2.51
CA GLU A 450 -32.01 10.66 2.76
C GLU A 450 -32.32 10.42 4.24
N VAL A 451 -32.85 11.44 4.91
CA VAL A 451 -33.21 11.38 6.32
C VAL A 451 -34.65 11.83 6.54
N ASN A 452 -35.26 11.38 7.64
CA ASN A 452 -36.56 11.87 8.07
C ASN A 452 -36.58 11.95 9.60
N ARG A 453 -37.00 13.11 10.10
CA ARG A 453 -37.02 13.48 11.52
C ARG A 453 -35.75 13.09 12.29
N PRO A 454 -34.55 13.42 11.77
CA PRO A 454 -33.32 13.05 12.42
C PRO A 454 -33.11 13.81 13.73
N ILE A 455 -32.63 13.09 14.74
CA ILE A 455 -31.82 13.63 15.84
C ILE A 455 -30.42 13.05 15.67
N ILE A 456 -29.48 13.86 15.19
CA ILE A 456 -28.09 13.46 15.01
C ILE A 456 -27.23 14.27 15.94
N THR A 457 -26.34 13.62 16.66
CA THR A 457 -25.35 14.27 17.52
C THR A 457 -23.99 13.66 17.25
N ILE A 458 -23.00 14.50 16.98
CA ILE A 458 -21.62 14.06 16.87
C ILE A 458 -21.13 13.58 18.25
N PRO A 459 -20.52 12.38 18.35
CA PRO A 459 -19.92 11.91 19.60
C PRO A 459 -18.71 12.78 19.96
N THR A 460 -18.59 13.06 21.27
CA THR A 460 -17.51 13.86 21.88
C THR A 460 -16.18 13.15 21.93
#